data_AF-A0A397F0E4-F1
#
_entry.id   AF-A0A397F0E4-F1
#
_cell.length_a   1.000
_cell.length_b   1.000
_cell.length_c   1.000
_cell.angle_alpha   90.00
_cell.angle_beta   90.00
_cell.angle_gamma   90.00
#
_symmetry.space_group_name_H-M   'P 1'
#
loop_
_entity.id
_entity.type
_entity.pdbx_description
1 polymer ?
#
loop_
_entity_poly.entity_id
_entity_poly.type
_entity_poly.pdbx_seq_one_letter_code
_entity_poly.pdbx_strand_id
1 'polypeptide(L)'
;MCLLADSWDTVYTSGSLATLIRVRNCTFRGRVHLGTNAFMIKMTSYVLFSYRIVTGSFTKDVMVDNVPFPSGCYNTTIVDSFVLDDALVQDTFLLHRTYVSHGAVVVGCGTITCSGTDVTNGNGTALKVGVEIGGREIAMFADMPFHLAAVVGETRGNVSELKAYEDLVRTYTKKVQCDGFNVIAHQAKLLRCPKIRDVFVGDAAVLEDSVVSNSTILSSPAEVSSILGFSQVHSSILQWNAHVHSGSPNTAIAEGECTSTFLGPFVGFHHQAMIVAAFWPRGRGNVGYGANVGSNHTLKAPDQELWPGEGVFFGLSVSIKYPSNFTNAAYSVIATGVSTLPQKLDMPFALINTPGHNIPDLSPAINEIYPG
;
A
#
# COMPACT_ATOMS: atom_id res chain seq x y z
N MET A 1 11.96 -20.86 -32.24
CA MET A 1 10.68 -20.85 -31.50
C MET A 1 10.73 -22.03 -30.53
N CYS A 2 11.34 -21.87 -29.36
CA CYS A 2 11.33 -22.92 -28.33
C CYS A 2 10.13 -22.62 -27.44
N LEU A 3 9.05 -23.38 -27.61
CA LEU A 3 7.88 -23.30 -26.74
C LEU A 3 7.68 -24.67 -26.13
N LEU A 4 7.48 -24.72 -24.81
CA LEU A 4 7.22 -25.95 -24.07
C LEU A 4 5.86 -25.82 -23.39
N ALA A 5 5.09 -26.90 -23.36
CA ALA A 5 3.85 -26.96 -22.61
C ALA A 5 3.74 -28.33 -21.95
N ASP A 6 3.26 -28.37 -20.70
CA ASP A 6 2.93 -29.65 -20.03
C ASP A 6 1.84 -30.40 -20.82
N SER A 7 0.86 -29.65 -21.37
CA SER A 7 -0.10 -30.11 -22.37
C SER A 7 -0.52 -28.94 -23.25
N TRP A 8 -0.60 -29.16 -24.56
CA TRP A 8 -1.10 -28.15 -25.49
C TRP A 8 -2.63 -27.98 -25.42
N ASP A 9 -3.36 -28.98 -24.88
CA ASP A 9 -4.81 -28.93 -24.70
C ASP A 9 -5.24 -27.91 -23.62
N THR A 10 -4.29 -27.46 -22.79
CA THR A 10 -4.51 -26.50 -21.72
C THR A 10 -3.95 -25.11 -22.05
N VAL A 11 -3.47 -24.90 -23.27
CA VAL A 11 -3.02 -23.60 -23.78
C VAL A 11 -4.05 -23.08 -24.79
N TYR A 12 -4.75 -22.02 -24.41
CA TYR A 12 -5.83 -21.43 -25.17
C TYR A 12 -5.38 -20.14 -25.84
N THR A 13 -5.70 -20.00 -27.12
CA THR A 13 -5.35 -18.79 -27.90
C THR A 13 -6.49 -18.44 -28.85
N SER A 14 -6.60 -17.18 -29.25
CA SER A 14 -7.66 -16.70 -30.15
C SER A 14 -7.57 -17.27 -31.59
N GLY A 15 -6.44 -17.88 -31.96
CA GLY A 15 -6.18 -18.46 -33.28
C GLY A 15 -5.36 -19.76 -33.21
N SER A 16 -4.66 -20.08 -34.29
CA SER A 16 -3.68 -21.18 -34.26
C SER A 16 -2.45 -20.73 -33.48
N LEU A 17 -1.86 -21.64 -32.70
CA LEU A 17 -0.58 -21.39 -32.01
C LEU A 17 0.53 -20.93 -32.97
N ALA A 18 0.48 -21.34 -34.24
CA ALA A 18 1.38 -20.90 -35.30
C ALA A 18 1.26 -19.40 -35.64
N THR A 19 0.16 -18.76 -35.27
CA THR A 19 -0.07 -17.32 -35.51
C THR A 19 0.47 -16.42 -34.39
N LEU A 20 0.89 -16.99 -33.26
CA LEU A 20 1.53 -16.26 -32.15
C LEU A 20 3.03 -16.00 -32.41
N ILE A 21 3.32 -15.19 -33.43
CA ILE A 21 4.71 -14.85 -33.85
C ILE A 21 5.52 -14.08 -32.78
N ARG A 22 4.82 -13.50 -31.81
CA ARG A 22 5.32 -12.70 -30.69
C ARG A 22 5.35 -13.49 -29.37
N VAL A 23 5.43 -14.82 -29.46
CA VAL A 23 5.59 -15.72 -28.30
C VAL A 23 6.83 -16.58 -28.48
N ARG A 24 7.84 -16.44 -27.60
CA ARG A 24 9.15 -17.07 -27.77
C ARG A 24 9.81 -17.45 -26.43
N ASN A 25 10.43 -18.63 -26.39
CA ASN A 25 11.18 -19.11 -25.22
C ASN A 25 10.30 -19.17 -23.96
N CYS A 26 9.05 -19.62 -24.09
CA CYS A 26 8.11 -19.71 -22.99
C CYS A 26 7.82 -21.16 -22.63
N THR A 27 7.56 -21.39 -21.34
CA THR A 27 7.07 -22.65 -20.81
C THR A 27 5.67 -22.44 -20.25
N PHE A 28 4.70 -23.23 -20.69
CA PHE A 28 3.30 -23.16 -20.26
C PHE A 28 2.96 -24.35 -19.37
N ARG A 29 2.35 -24.09 -18.22
CA ARG A 29 1.90 -25.13 -17.29
C ARG A 29 0.48 -24.82 -16.79
N GLY A 30 -0.30 -25.87 -16.55
CA GLY A 30 -1.71 -25.69 -16.20
C GLY A 30 -2.50 -24.98 -17.31
N ARG A 31 -3.48 -24.16 -16.93
CA ARG A 31 -4.37 -23.46 -17.87
C ARG A 31 -3.82 -22.09 -18.24
N VAL A 32 -3.30 -21.94 -19.46
CA VAL A 32 -2.73 -20.67 -19.93
C VAL A 32 -3.59 -20.12 -21.06
N HIS A 33 -3.97 -18.85 -20.96
CA HIS A 33 -4.75 -18.15 -21.97
C HIS A 33 -3.92 -17.01 -22.56
N LEU A 34 -3.65 -17.06 -23.87
CA LEU A 34 -2.84 -16.07 -24.61
C LEU A 34 -3.66 -15.43 -25.71
N GLY A 35 -4.03 -14.16 -25.55
CA GLY A 35 -5.05 -13.57 -26.40
C GLY A 35 -6.42 -14.25 -26.17
N THR A 36 -7.47 -13.47 -26.31
CA THR A 36 -8.84 -13.69 -25.83
C THR A 36 -9.39 -15.13 -25.87
N ASN A 37 -9.97 -15.53 -24.73
CA ASN A 37 -11.28 -16.19 -24.62
C ASN A 37 -11.90 -15.82 -23.26
N ALA A 38 -13.23 -15.70 -23.21
CA ALA A 38 -14.01 -15.06 -22.15
C ALA A 38 -13.65 -15.52 -20.72
N PHE A 39 -13.39 -14.56 -19.85
CA PHE A 39 -13.46 -14.72 -18.40
C PHE A 39 -14.22 -13.48 -17.85
N MET A 40 -14.65 -13.45 -16.60
CA MET A 40 -15.26 -12.27 -16.00
C MET A 40 -14.65 -12.14 -14.61
N ILE A 41 -13.78 -11.15 -14.42
CA ILE A 41 -13.33 -10.78 -13.07
C ILE A 41 -14.22 -9.63 -12.64
N LYS A 42 -15.15 -9.93 -11.74
CA LYS A 42 -16.07 -8.94 -11.19
C LYS A 42 -15.39 -8.28 -9.99
N MET A 43 -15.02 -7.02 -10.12
CA MET A 43 -14.79 -6.13 -8.97
C MET A 43 -15.82 -4.99 -9.02
N THR A 44 -16.38 -4.65 -7.86
CA THR A 44 -17.29 -3.51 -7.60
C THR A 44 -16.98 -3.04 -6.19
N SER A 45 -16.88 -1.77 -5.82
CA SER A 45 -17.42 -0.50 -6.32
C SER A 45 -16.32 0.44 -6.86
N TYR A 46 -16.63 1.18 -7.93
CA TYR A 46 -15.77 2.13 -8.69
C TYR A 46 -14.73 1.57 -9.68
N VAL A 47 -14.46 0.26 -9.70
CA VAL A 47 -13.65 -0.37 -10.77
C VAL A 47 -14.38 -1.59 -11.34
N LEU A 48 -15.39 -1.32 -12.17
CA LEU A 48 -16.10 -2.33 -12.98
C LEU A 48 -15.19 -2.75 -14.15
N PHE A 49 -14.51 -3.89 -14.05
CA PHE A 49 -13.97 -4.56 -15.25
C PHE A 49 -15.05 -5.41 -15.91
N SER A 50 -15.79 -4.79 -16.83
CA SER A 50 -16.56 -5.49 -17.86
C SER A 50 -15.66 -5.60 -19.09
N TYR A 51 -15.12 -6.79 -19.38
CA TYR A 51 -14.50 -7.03 -20.68
C TYR A 51 -15.43 -7.82 -21.58
N ARG A 52 -15.55 -7.31 -22.80
CA ARG A 52 -16.24 -7.90 -23.92
C ARG A 52 -15.24 -8.74 -24.70
N ILE A 53 -15.71 -9.87 -25.22
CA ILE A 53 -14.96 -10.76 -26.13
C ILE A 53 -14.59 -9.96 -27.38
N VAL A 54 -13.31 -9.70 -27.59
CA VAL A 54 -12.75 -9.24 -28.87
C VAL A 54 -11.54 -10.10 -29.15
N THR A 55 -11.44 -10.70 -30.33
CA THR A 55 -10.30 -11.54 -30.74
C THR A 55 -8.99 -10.78 -30.62
N GLY A 56 -8.09 -11.33 -29.82
CA GLY A 56 -6.92 -10.64 -29.38
C GLY A 56 -5.63 -11.21 -29.87
N SER A 57 -4.74 -10.35 -30.34
CA SER A 57 -3.45 -10.72 -30.91
C SER A 57 -2.38 -9.74 -30.45
N PHE A 58 -1.16 -10.23 -30.24
CA PHE A 58 -0.01 -9.38 -29.94
C PHE A 58 0.43 -8.67 -31.22
N THR A 59 -0.09 -7.47 -31.47
CA THR A 59 0.09 -6.76 -32.75
C THR A 59 0.79 -5.42 -32.58
N LYS A 60 0.59 -4.78 -31.44
CA LYS A 60 1.14 -3.45 -31.17
C LYS A 60 2.41 -3.52 -30.34
N ASP A 61 3.19 -2.47 -30.44
CA ASP A 61 4.31 -2.26 -29.54
C ASP A 61 3.83 -1.51 -28.30
N VAL A 62 4.40 -1.84 -27.14
CA VAL A 62 4.16 -1.18 -25.86
C VAL A 62 5.41 -0.45 -25.38
N MET A 63 5.21 0.61 -24.62
CA MET A 63 6.31 1.47 -24.17
C MET A 63 6.89 0.99 -22.85
N VAL A 64 8.14 0.54 -22.87
CA VAL A 64 8.97 0.24 -21.69
C VAL A 64 10.06 1.31 -21.62
N ASP A 65 10.10 2.10 -20.56
CA ASP A 65 11.08 3.18 -20.38
C ASP A 65 11.24 4.10 -21.62
N ASN A 66 10.10 4.45 -22.24
CA ASN A 66 10.01 5.25 -23.46
C ASN A 66 10.62 4.62 -24.74
N VAL A 67 10.89 3.32 -24.70
CA VAL A 67 11.31 2.54 -25.87
C VAL A 67 10.17 1.60 -26.29
N PRO A 68 9.82 1.52 -27.59
CA PRO A 68 8.81 0.59 -28.07
C PRO A 68 9.34 -0.85 -28.05
N PHE A 69 8.60 -1.75 -27.42
CA PHE A 69 8.85 -3.19 -27.42
C PHE A 69 7.66 -3.91 -28.04
N PRO A 70 7.88 -4.96 -28.85
CA PRO A 70 6.78 -5.74 -29.38
C PRO A 70 6.04 -6.43 -28.22
N SER A 71 4.72 -6.21 -28.10
CA SER A 71 3.88 -6.97 -27.16
C SER A 71 4.03 -8.48 -27.35
N GLY A 72 3.67 -9.27 -26.35
CA GLY A 72 3.77 -10.73 -26.38
C GLY A 72 4.45 -11.32 -25.16
N CYS A 73 4.73 -12.63 -25.24
CA CYS A 73 5.33 -13.38 -24.15
C CYS A 73 6.73 -13.85 -24.55
N TYR A 74 7.74 -13.47 -23.79
CA TYR A 74 9.14 -13.76 -24.11
C TYR A 74 9.88 -14.27 -22.88
N ASN A 75 10.63 -15.36 -23.02
CA ASN A 75 11.55 -15.86 -21.97
C ASN A 75 10.90 -15.94 -20.57
N THR A 76 9.75 -16.61 -20.47
CA THR A 76 8.92 -16.61 -19.25
C THR A 76 8.26 -17.97 -19.02
N THR A 77 8.19 -18.41 -17.77
CA THR A 77 7.34 -19.54 -17.36
C THR A 77 5.97 -19.03 -16.93
N ILE A 78 4.91 -19.44 -17.61
CA ILE A 78 3.52 -19.01 -17.35
C ILE A 78 2.72 -20.20 -16.84
N VAL A 79 2.07 -20.02 -15.69
CA VAL A 79 1.31 -21.08 -14.99
C VAL A 79 -0.07 -20.56 -14.61
N ASP A 80 -1.13 -21.26 -15.03
CA ASP A 80 -2.52 -20.95 -14.65
C ASP A 80 -2.89 -19.45 -14.79
N SER A 81 -2.57 -18.83 -15.92
CA SER A 81 -2.59 -17.37 -16.08
C SER A 81 -3.23 -16.91 -17.38
N PHE A 82 -3.65 -15.65 -17.41
CA PHE A 82 -4.20 -14.97 -18.57
C PHE A 82 -3.26 -13.84 -18.98
N VAL A 83 -2.90 -13.80 -20.27
CA VAL A 83 -2.18 -12.68 -20.88
C VAL A 83 -2.99 -12.18 -22.05
N LEU A 84 -3.54 -10.98 -21.92
CA LEU A 84 -4.45 -10.37 -22.88
C LEU A 84 -3.71 -9.52 -23.93
N ASP A 85 -4.50 -8.89 -24.80
CA ASP A 85 -4.02 -8.38 -26.07
C ASP A 85 -3.05 -7.23 -25.89
N ASP A 86 -2.03 -7.22 -26.74
CA ASP A 86 -0.98 -6.23 -26.70
C ASP A 86 -0.28 -6.10 -25.32
N ALA A 87 -0.47 -7.05 -24.39
CA ALA A 87 0.31 -7.09 -23.15
C ALA A 87 1.74 -7.59 -23.45
N LEU A 88 2.71 -7.14 -22.67
CA LEU A 88 4.08 -7.61 -22.72
C LEU A 88 4.42 -8.34 -21.42
N VAL A 89 4.79 -9.60 -21.53
CA VAL A 89 5.39 -10.39 -20.44
C VAL A 89 6.74 -10.87 -20.90
N GLN A 90 7.81 -10.32 -20.35
CA GLN A 90 9.16 -10.61 -20.80
C GLN A 90 10.13 -10.83 -19.64
N ASP A 91 11.05 -11.77 -19.82
CA ASP A 91 12.17 -12.04 -18.89
C ASP A 91 11.69 -12.21 -17.43
N THR A 92 10.54 -12.85 -17.26
CA THR A 92 9.92 -13.09 -15.96
C THR A 92 10.09 -14.55 -15.58
N PHE A 93 10.75 -14.84 -14.46
CA PHE A 93 11.07 -16.24 -14.13
C PHE A 93 9.79 -17.08 -13.93
N LEU A 94 8.80 -16.55 -13.20
CA LEU A 94 7.50 -17.22 -12.99
C LEU A 94 6.34 -16.22 -12.95
N LEU A 95 5.36 -16.43 -13.83
CA LEU A 95 4.05 -15.78 -13.82
C LEU A 95 2.99 -16.84 -13.46
N HIS A 96 2.57 -16.89 -12.19
CA HIS A 96 1.62 -17.86 -11.68
C HIS A 96 0.32 -17.20 -11.23
N ARG A 97 -0.84 -17.73 -11.67
CA ARG A 97 -2.16 -17.25 -11.27
C ARG A 97 -2.28 -15.74 -11.38
N THR A 98 -2.00 -15.23 -12.58
CA THR A 98 -1.99 -13.79 -12.85
C THR A 98 -2.82 -13.48 -14.08
N TYR A 99 -3.64 -12.45 -13.96
CA TYR A 99 -4.37 -11.83 -15.06
C TYR A 99 -3.61 -10.57 -15.49
N VAL A 100 -2.99 -10.63 -16.67
CA VAL A 100 -2.29 -9.51 -17.29
C VAL A 100 -3.21 -8.92 -18.36
N SER A 101 -3.75 -7.74 -18.08
CA SER A 101 -4.72 -7.05 -18.93
C SER A 101 -4.08 -6.45 -20.18
N HIS A 102 -4.92 -5.94 -21.07
CA HIS A 102 -4.52 -5.39 -22.35
C HIS A 102 -3.49 -4.26 -22.19
N GLY A 103 -2.41 -4.29 -22.97
CA GLY A 103 -1.36 -3.27 -22.93
C GLY A 103 -0.56 -3.20 -21.62
N ALA A 104 -0.80 -4.09 -20.65
CA ALA A 104 -0.01 -4.15 -19.43
C ALA A 104 1.41 -4.67 -19.72
N VAL A 105 2.36 -4.27 -18.90
CA VAL A 105 3.79 -4.56 -19.06
C VAL A 105 4.30 -5.25 -17.80
N VAL A 106 4.87 -6.44 -17.97
CA VAL A 106 5.55 -7.21 -16.93
C VAL A 106 6.92 -7.59 -17.48
N VAL A 107 7.97 -6.91 -17.04
CA VAL A 107 9.32 -7.07 -17.62
C VAL A 107 10.34 -7.27 -16.52
N GLY A 108 11.16 -8.33 -16.65
CA GLY A 108 12.30 -8.56 -15.74
C GLY A 108 11.87 -8.93 -14.31
N CYS A 109 10.64 -9.41 -14.11
CA CYS A 109 10.16 -9.76 -12.78
C CYS A 109 10.71 -11.11 -12.32
N GLY A 110 11.02 -11.26 -11.04
CA GLY A 110 11.43 -12.55 -10.49
C GLY A 110 10.24 -13.51 -10.45
N THR A 111 9.43 -13.40 -9.41
CA THR A 111 8.23 -14.24 -9.24
C THR A 111 6.99 -13.40 -9.05
N ILE A 112 5.93 -13.74 -9.79
CA ILE A 112 4.58 -13.27 -9.56
C ILE A 112 3.73 -14.49 -9.21
N THR A 113 3.21 -14.54 -7.99
CA THR A 113 2.54 -15.74 -7.46
C THR A 113 1.25 -15.39 -6.75
N CYS A 114 0.31 -16.32 -6.74
CA CYS A 114 -0.87 -16.22 -5.89
C CYS A 114 -0.81 -17.31 -4.81
N SER A 115 -1.14 -16.97 -3.56
CA SER A 115 -1.06 -17.86 -2.40
C SER A 115 -2.28 -18.77 -2.24
N GLY A 116 -3.43 -18.44 -2.83
CA GLY A 116 -4.66 -19.21 -2.65
C GLY A 116 -5.84 -18.66 -3.44
N THR A 117 -6.96 -19.36 -3.44
CA THR A 117 -8.20 -18.94 -4.14
C THR A 117 -9.02 -17.91 -3.37
N ASP A 118 -8.79 -17.79 -2.07
CA ASP A 118 -9.50 -16.93 -1.13
C ASP A 118 -8.83 -15.55 -0.95
N VAL A 119 -7.77 -15.26 -1.69
CA VAL A 119 -7.02 -14.01 -1.61
C VAL A 119 -7.89 -12.80 -1.93
N THR A 120 -7.63 -11.73 -1.19
CA THR A 120 -8.42 -10.49 -1.24
C THR A 120 -7.55 -9.29 -1.62
N ASN A 121 -6.28 -9.52 -1.95
CA ASN A 121 -5.31 -8.50 -2.33
C ASN A 121 -5.25 -7.36 -1.27
N GLY A 122 -5.19 -7.73 0.00
CA GLY A 122 -5.19 -6.79 1.13
C GLY A 122 -6.57 -6.42 1.67
N ASN A 123 -7.65 -6.54 0.89
CA ASN A 123 -9.00 -6.16 1.34
C ASN A 123 -9.48 -7.01 2.53
N GLY A 124 -10.00 -6.35 3.55
CA GLY A 124 -10.42 -6.97 4.82
C GLY A 124 -9.28 -7.19 5.81
N THR A 125 -8.04 -6.82 5.48
CA THR A 125 -6.92 -6.92 6.43
C THR A 125 -7.16 -5.95 7.59
N ALA A 126 -7.11 -6.45 8.82
CA ALA A 126 -7.18 -5.65 10.02
C ALA A 126 -5.82 -4.97 10.28
N LEU A 127 -5.75 -3.66 10.05
CA LEU A 127 -4.59 -2.85 10.41
C LEU A 127 -4.68 -2.49 11.89
N LYS A 128 -3.63 -2.80 12.64
CA LYS A 128 -3.48 -2.33 14.02
C LYS A 128 -2.99 -0.89 13.98
N VAL A 129 -3.72 0.03 14.60
CA VAL A 129 -3.35 1.45 14.65
C VAL A 129 -3.37 2.00 16.08
N GLY A 130 -2.33 2.74 16.46
CA GLY A 130 -2.05 3.04 17.86
C GLY A 130 -1.48 1.81 18.55
N VAL A 131 -2.22 1.20 19.47
CA VAL A 131 -1.75 0.06 20.27
C VAL A 131 -1.29 -1.13 19.41
N GLU A 132 0.01 -1.48 19.46
CA GLU A 132 0.61 -2.51 18.59
C GLU A 132 0.13 -3.94 18.87
N ILE A 133 -0.24 -4.23 20.12
CA ILE A 133 -0.79 -5.53 20.48
C ILE A 133 -2.23 -5.72 19.97
N GLY A 134 -2.90 -4.64 19.55
CA GLY A 134 -4.28 -4.66 19.06
C GLY A 134 -5.26 -3.89 19.96
N GLY A 135 -6.55 -3.91 19.60
CA GLY A 135 -7.65 -3.21 20.29
C GLY A 135 -8.22 -2.02 19.50
N ARG A 136 -7.46 -1.50 18.53
CA ARG A 136 -7.91 -0.53 17.52
C ARG A 136 -7.60 -1.01 16.12
N GLU A 137 -8.17 -2.15 15.78
CA GLU A 137 -8.13 -2.68 14.43
C GLU A 137 -9.08 -1.89 13.53
N ILE A 138 -8.57 -1.54 12.35
CA ILE A 138 -9.36 -1.00 11.24
C ILE A 138 -9.21 -1.98 10.08
N ALA A 139 -10.28 -2.70 9.77
CA ALA A 139 -10.30 -3.61 8.62
C ALA A 139 -10.39 -2.78 7.34
N MET A 140 -9.30 -2.66 6.59
CA MET A 140 -9.26 -1.79 5.40
C MET A 140 -9.94 -2.44 4.19
N PHE A 141 -10.48 -1.61 3.30
CA PHE A 141 -11.02 -2.03 2.01
C PHE A 141 -10.70 -0.98 0.94
N ALA A 142 -10.72 -1.38 -0.33
CA ALA A 142 -10.38 -0.50 -1.42
C ALA A 142 -11.44 0.59 -1.58
N ASP A 143 -10.97 1.82 -1.83
CA ASP A 143 -11.80 3.04 -1.81
C ASP A 143 -12.42 3.34 -0.44
N MET A 144 -11.82 2.86 0.64
CA MET A 144 -12.20 3.28 1.98
C MET A 144 -11.93 4.79 2.15
N PRO A 145 -12.95 5.62 2.47
CA PRO A 145 -12.72 7.03 2.74
C PRO A 145 -11.88 7.22 4.00
N PHE A 146 -10.89 8.11 3.94
CA PHE A 146 -10.02 8.39 5.08
C PHE A 146 -10.81 8.77 6.35
N HIS A 147 -11.85 9.60 6.22
CA HIS A 147 -12.68 9.99 7.36
C HIS A 147 -13.41 8.80 8.00
N LEU A 148 -13.84 7.81 7.22
CA LEU A 148 -14.44 6.59 7.77
C LEU A 148 -13.42 5.83 8.63
N ALA A 149 -12.15 5.75 8.19
CA ALA A 149 -11.10 5.09 8.95
C ALA A 149 -10.82 5.84 10.27
N ALA A 150 -10.79 7.17 10.23
CA ALA A 150 -10.68 7.99 11.42
C ALA A 150 -11.83 7.72 12.42
N VAL A 151 -13.09 7.74 11.95
CA VAL A 151 -14.26 7.48 12.79
C VAL A 151 -14.23 6.08 13.40
N VAL A 152 -13.89 5.04 12.63
CA VAL A 152 -13.80 3.65 13.13
C VAL A 152 -12.65 3.49 14.15
N GLY A 153 -11.56 4.23 13.96
CA GLY A 153 -10.44 4.26 14.90
C GLY A 153 -10.76 5.01 16.20
N GLU A 154 -11.58 6.06 16.14
CA GLU A 154 -12.00 6.87 17.30
C GLU A 154 -13.12 6.20 18.10
N THR A 155 -14.15 5.67 17.42
CA THR A 155 -15.37 5.16 18.05
C THR A 155 -15.22 3.71 18.53
N ARG A 156 -14.39 3.50 19.56
CA ARG A 156 -14.09 2.14 20.07
C ARG A 156 -15.06 1.60 21.12
N GLY A 157 -15.83 2.47 21.76
CA GLY A 157 -16.83 2.07 22.77
C GLY A 157 -18.15 1.53 22.21
N ASN A 158 -18.41 1.71 20.92
CA ASN A 158 -19.69 1.35 20.30
C ASN A 158 -19.59 -0.01 19.57
N VAL A 159 -19.84 -1.09 20.32
CA VAL A 159 -19.70 -2.47 19.82
C VAL A 159 -20.60 -2.76 18.62
N SER A 160 -21.83 -2.22 18.59
CA SER A 160 -22.77 -2.47 17.49
C SER A 160 -22.34 -1.79 16.19
N GLU A 161 -21.80 -0.57 16.25
CA GLU A 161 -21.27 0.12 15.08
C GLU A 161 -20.01 -0.56 14.53
N LEU A 162 -19.08 -0.95 15.41
CA LEU A 162 -17.89 -1.71 15.01
C LEU A 162 -18.28 -3.03 14.34
N LYS A 163 -19.29 -3.73 14.89
CA LYS A 163 -19.78 -4.97 14.32
C LYS A 163 -20.42 -4.75 12.94
N ALA A 164 -21.23 -3.71 12.79
CA ALA A 164 -21.84 -3.35 11.52
C ALA A 164 -20.77 -2.99 10.46
N TYR A 165 -19.73 -2.28 10.86
CA TYR A 165 -18.57 -1.97 10.02
C TYR A 165 -17.86 -3.26 9.55
N GLU A 166 -17.53 -4.16 10.47
CA GLU A 166 -16.88 -5.44 10.14
C GLU A 166 -17.72 -6.28 9.16
N ASP A 167 -19.04 -6.32 9.34
CA ASP A 167 -19.94 -7.09 8.48
C ASP A 167 -20.05 -6.46 7.08
N LEU A 168 -19.98 -5.12 6.98
CA LEU A 168 -19.89 -4.39 5.71
C LEU A 168 -18.59 -4.71 4.99
N VAL A 169 -17.44 -4.61 5.68
CA VAL A 169 -16.13 -4.94 5.11
C VAL A 169 -16.09 -6.40 4.68
N ARG A 170 -16.60 -7.33 5.48
CA ARG A 170 -16.69 -8.76 5.12
C ARG A 170 -17.53 -8.97 3.85
N THR A 171 -18.64 -8.25 3.72
CA THR A 171 -19.51 -8.30 2.54
C THR A 171 -18.79 -7.75 1.31
N TYR A 172 -18.06 -6.65 1.46
CA TYR A 172 -17.23 -6.07 0.42
C TYR A 172 -16.13 -7.04 -0.01
N THR A 173 -15.34 -7.56 0.93
CA THR A 173 -14.22 -8.46 0.68
C THR A 173 -14.64 -9.69 -0.12
N LYS A 174 -15.78 -10.30 0.22
CA LYS A 174 -16.34 -11.43 -0.55
C LYS A 174 -16.69 -11.07 -1.99
N LYS A 175 -17.10 -9.83 -2.26
CA LYS A 175 -17.47 -9.37 -3.61
C LYS A 175 -16.25 -9.02 -4.46
N VAL A 176 -15.11 -8.70 -3.85
CA VAL A 176 -13.89 -8.28 -4.54
C VAL A 176 -12.81 -9.36 -4.60
N GLN A 177 -13.11 -10.60 -4.20
CA GLN A 177 -12.16 -11.70 -4.41
C GLN A 177 -11.91 -11.92 -5.90
N CYS A 178 -10.66 -12.15 -6.27
CA CYS A 178 -10.25 -12.41 -7.66
C CYS A 178 -10.12 -13.91 -7.96
N ASP A 179 -10.84 -14.78 -7.24
CA ASP A 179 -10.78 -16.25 -7.40
C ASP A 179 -9.35 -16.82 -7.42
N GLY A 180 -8.44 -16.19 -6.67
CA GLY A 180 -7.03 -16.55 -6.62
C GLY A 180 -6.19 -16.07 -7.79
N PHE A 181 -6.44 -14.87 -8.31
CA PHE A 181 -5.59 -14.24 -9.31
C PHE A 181 -4.99 -12.94 -8.79
N ASN A 182 -3.71 -12.74 -9.10
CA ASN A 182 -3.15 -11.40 -9.19
C ASN A 182 -3.78 -10.69 -10.39
N VAL A 183 -4.04 -9.40 -10.27
CA VAL A 183 -4.59 -8.59 -11.37
C VAL A 183 -3.59 -7.48 -11.69
N ILE A 184 -3.08 -7.49 -12.92
CA ILE A 184 -2.29 -6.41 -13.50
C ILE A 184 -3.17 -5.75 -14.58
N ALA A 185 -3.75 -4.60 -14.24
CA ALA A 185 -4.82 -3.98 -15.01
C ALA A 185 -4.30 -3.21 -16.24
N HIS A 186 -5.20 -2.53 -16.95
CA HIS A 186 -4.93 -1.97 -18.27
C HIS A 186 -3.75 -0.99 -18.23
N GLN A 187 -2.75 -1.21 -19.09
CA GLN A 187 -1.53 -0.39 -19.17
C GLN A 187 -0.72 -0.25 -17.87
N ALA A 188 -0.98 -1.08 -16.85
CA ALA A 188 -0.16 -1.13 -15.66
C ALA A 188 1.24 -1.68 -16.01
N LYS A 189 2.27 -1.21 -15.28
CA LYS A 189 3.68 -1.54 -15.52
C LYS A 189 4.30 -2.13 -14.26
N LEU A 190 4.79 -3.35 -14.37
CA LEU A 190 5.65 -4.02 -13.39
C LEU A 190 7.02 -4.20 -14.04
N LEU A 191 7.99 -3.44 -13.56
CA LEU A 191 9.34 -3.40 -14.12
C LEU A 191 10.33 -3.87 -13.05
N ARG A 192 11.06 -4.95 -13.35
CA ARG A 192 12.16 -5.46 -12.52
C ARG A 192 11.76 -5.79 -11.07
N CYS A 193 10.48 -6.06 -10.81
CA CYS A 193 10.01 -6.41 -9.47
C CYS A 193 10.48 -7.83 -9.09
N PRO A 194 11.32 -8.02 -8.05
CA PRO A 194 11.83 -9.34 -7.69
C PRO A 194 10.74 -10.28 -7.18
N LYS A 195 9.71 -9.75 -6.51
CA LYS A 195 8.62 -10.56 -5.96
C LYS A 195 7.30 -9.77 -5.87
N ILE A 196 6.27 -10.31 -6.51
CA ILE A 196 4.90 -9.82 -6.47
C ILE A 196 4.00 -10.98 -6.01
N ARG A 197 3.10 -10.72 -5.06
CA ARG A 197 2.22 -11.79 -4.55
C ARG A 197 0.89 -11.29 -4.00
N ASP A 198 -0.22 -11.84 -4.46
CA ASP A 198 -1.58 -11.49 -4.01
C ASP A 198 -1.86 -9.99 -4.16
N VAL A 199 -1.77 -9.50 -5.39
CA VAL A 199 -1.92 -8.07 -5.68
C VAL A 199 -3.05 -7.78 -6.66
N PHE A 200 -3.65 -6.61 -6.46
CA PHE A 200 -4.40 -5.90 -7.49
C PHE A 200 -3.61 -4.63 -7.85
N VAL A 201 -3.26 -4.48 -9.12
CA VAL A 201 -2.53 -3.32 -9.65
C VAL A 201 -3.42 -2.64 -10.68
N GLY A 202 -3.95 -1.47 -10.31
CA GLY A 202 -4.92 -0.71 -11.11
C GLY A 202 -4.36 -0.12 -12.39
N ASP A 203 -5.24 0.48 -13.19
CA ASP A 203 -4.91 0.95 -14.53
C ASP A 203 -3.78 1.98 -14.51
N ALA A 204 -2.85 1.86 -15.45
CA ALA A 204 -1.67 2.70 -15.60
C ALA A 204 -0.72 2.78 -14.38
N ALA A 205 -0.93 1.99 -13.32
CA ALA A 205 -0.07 1.99 -12.15
C ALA A 205 1.36 1.55 -12.51
N VAL A 206 2.36 2.10 -11.81
CA VAL A 206 3.77 1.79 -12.06
C VAL A 206 4.44 1.23 -10.81
N LEU A 207 4.84 -0.04 -10.88
CA LEU A 207 5.65 -0.72 -9.87
C LEU A 207 7.04 -0.98 -10.47
N GLU A 208 8.08 -0.48 -9.82
CA GLU A 208 9.46 -0.60 -10.31
C GLU A 208 10.42 -0.98 -9.19
N ASP A 209 11.27 -1.97 -9.45
CA ASP A 209 12.35 -2.43 -8.56
C ASP A 209 11.88 -2.79 -7.13
N SER A 210 10.59 -3.06 -6.95
CA SER A 210 9.93 -3.12 -5.63
C SER A 210 9.35 -4.50 -5.31
N VAL A 211 9.14 -4.76 -4.02
CA VAL A 211 8.46 -5.96 -3.50
C VAL A 211 7.07 -5.57 -3.04
N VAL A 212 6.04 -6.22 -3.58
CA VAL A 212 4.65 -5.92 -3.23
C VAL A 212 3.90 -7.19 -2.92
N SER A 213 3.20 -7.25 -1.78
CA SER A 213 2.36 -8.40 -1.46
C SER A 213 1.09 -8.08 -0.68
N ASN A 214 0.05 -8.91 -0.88
CA ASN A 214 -1.25 -8.78 -0.23
C ASN A 214 -1.79 -7.35 -0.28
N SER A 215 -1.78 -6.72 -1.46
CA SER A 215 -2.01 -5.28 -1.57
C SER A 215 -2.85 -4.89 -2.78
N THR A 216 -3.65 -3.84 -2.62
CA THR A 216 -4.44 -3.23 -3.70
C THR A 216 -3.90 -1.85 -4.00
N ILE A 217 -3.53 -1.60 -5.25
CA ILE A 217 -3.01 -0.33 -5.75
C ILE A 217 -4.08 0.25 -6.66
N LEU A 218 -4.85 1.20 -6.13
CA LEU A 218 -5.83 1.93 -6.92
C LEU A 218 -5.12 2.97 -7.77
N SER A 219 -5.43 2.97 -9.06
CA SER A 219 -4.79 3.83 -10.05
C SER A 219 -5.71 3.97 -11.24
N SER A 220 -5.63 5.12 -11.91
CA SER A 220 -6.26 5.37 -13.20
C SER A 220 -5.30 6.17 -14.08
N PRO A 221 -5.52 6.26 -15.39
CA PRO A 221 -4.72 7.14 -16.25
C PRO A 221 -4.75 8.62 -15.83
N ALA A 222 -5.78 9.06 -15.09
CA ALA A 222 -5.88 10.43 -14.58
C ALA A 222 -5.23 10.61 -13.19
N GLU A 223 -5.13 9.54 -12.40
CA GLU A 223 -4.66 9.53 -11.02
C GLU A 223 -3.73 8.33 -10.80
N VAL A 224 -2.55 8.41 -11.43
CA VAL A 224 -1.59 7.30 -11.48
C VAL A 224 -0.95 7.08 -10.12
N SER A 225 -1.01 5.85 -9.62
CA SER A 225 -0.27 5.44 -8.42
C SER A 225 1.03 4.73 -8.79
N SER A 226 2.07 4.91 -7.96
CA SER A 226 3.39 4.32 -8.21
C SER A 226 4.09 3.81 -6.96
N ILE A 227 4.81 2.69 -7.08
CA ILE A 227 5.70 2.14 -6.05
C ILE A 227 7.08 1.97 -6.68
N LEU A 228 8.04 2.78 -6.27
CA LEU A 228 9.36 2.87 -6.91
C LEU A 228 10.47 2.80 -5.85
N GLY A 229 11.72 2.73 -6.30
CA GLY A 229 12.90 2.96 -5.44
C GLY A 229 13.13 1.88 -4.39
N PHE A 230 13.03 0.61 -4.78
CA PHE A 230 13.26 -0.55 -3.88
C PHE A 230 12.31 -0.63 -2.69
N SER A 231 11.10 -0.10 -2.84
CA SER A 231 10.07 -0.08 -1.80
C SER A 231 9.55 -1.49 -1.50
N GLN A 232 9.21 -1.72 -0.23
CA GLN A 232 8.54 -2.94 0.21
C GLN A 232 7.15 -2.59 0.74
N VAL A 233 6.11 -3.09 0.07
CA VAL A 233 4.71 -2.81 0.39
C VAL A 233 4.00 -4.13 0.71
N HIS A 234 3.42 -4.25 1.89
CA HIS A 234 2.78 -5.47 2.35
C HIS A 234 1.45 -5.13 3.03
N SER A 235 0.41 -5.92 2.76
CA SER A 235 -0.87 -5.79 3.45
C SER A 235 -1.38 -4.34 3.45
N SER A 236 -1.41 -3.73 2.25
CA SER A 236 -1.65 -2.29 2.08
C SER A 236 -2.68 -2.00 1.01
N ILE A 237 -3.38 -0.87 1.15
CA ILE A 237 -4.23 -0.30 0.10
C ILE A 237 -3.71 1.10 -0.23
N LEU A 238 -3.23 1.26 -1.45
CA LEU A 238 -2.85 2.55 -2.00
C LEU A 238 -4.07 3.14 -2.69
N GLN A 239 -4.48 4.34 -2.28
CA GLN A 239 -5.53 5.11 -2.92
C GLN A 239 -5.05 5.65 -4.28
N TRP A 240 -5.96 6.19 -5.08
CA TRP A 240 -5.60 6.85 -6.33
C TRP A 240 -4.57 7.97 -6.11
N ASN A 241 -3.67 8.15 -7.09
CA ASN A 241 -2.58 9.12 -7.02
C ASN A 241 -1.64 8.93 -5.79
N ALA A 242 -1.50 7.69 -5.32
CA ALA A 242 -0.58 7.37 -4.22
C ALA A 242 0.81 7.02 -4.77
N HIS A 243 1.82 7.70 -4.24
CA HIS A 243 3.21 7.50 -4.62
C HIS A 243 4.04 7.01 -3.43
N VAL A 244 4.60 5.81 -3.55
CA VAL A 244 5.51 5.20 -2.58
C VAL A 244 6.92 5.24 -3.17
N HIS A 245 7.63 6.31 -2.84
CA HIS A 245 9.05 6.53 -3.12
C HIS A 245 9.55 7.63 -2.18
N SER A 246 10.85 7.96 -2.22
CA SER A 246 11.38 9.08 -1.45
C SER A 246 10.69 10.39 -1.86
N GLY A 247 9.98 11.02 -0.92
CA GLY A 247 9.31 12.31 -1.10
C GLY A 247 8.02 12.26 -1.94
N SER A 248 6.86 12.23 -1.27
CA SER A 248 5.53 12.41 -1.87
C SER A 248 4.99 13.81 -1.52
N PRO A 249 4.17 14.46 -2.38
CA PRO A 249 3.58 15.78 -2.09
C PRO A 249 2.47 15.74 -1.01
N ASN A 250 2.02 14.55 -0.62
CA ASN A 250 0.99 14.34 0.41
C ASN A 250 1.65 13.90 1.72
N THR A 251 1.04 12.95 2.43
CA THR A 251 1.71 12.25 3.52
C THR A 251 2.86 11.45 2.95
N ALA A 252 4.07 11.71 3.44
CA ALA A 252 5.29 11.17 2.89
C ALA A 252 6.21 10.72 4.01
N ILE A 253 6.60 9.44 3.95
CA ILE A 253 7.65 8.87 4.77
C ILE A 253 8.80 8.56 3.83
N ALA A 254 9.79 9.46 3.74
CA ALA A 254 10.92 9.30 2.82
C ALA A 254 11.96 8.34 3.38
N GLU A 255 12.32 8.50 4.65
CA GLU A 255 13.29 7.68 5.37
C GLU A 255 12.79 7.52 6.81
N GLY A 256 12.73 6.29 7.32
CA GLY A 256 12.29 6.05 8.69
C GLY A 256 11.38 4.85 8.88
N GLU A 257 10.93 4.69 10.12
CA GLU A 257 10.02 3.63 10.53
C GLU A 257 8.65 4.21 10.91
N CYS A 258 7.58 3.64 10.34
CA CYS A 258 6.19 3.97 10.68
C CYS A 258 5.42 2.69 10.96
N THR A 259 5.27 2.36 12.24
CA THR A 259 4.68 1.07 12.67
C THR A 259 3.41 1.32 13.48
N SER A 260 2.38 0.51 13.23
CA SER A 260 1.09 0.57 13.94
C SER A 260 0.52 1.98 14.07
N THR A 261 0.58 2.79 13.00
CA THR A 261 0.30 4.23 13.07
C THR A 261 -0.73 4.65 12.02
N PHE A 262 -1.67 5.52 12.41
CA PHE A 262 -2.64 6.15 11.50
C PHE A 262 -2.23 7.60 11.23
N LEU A 263 -1.73 7.89 10.03
CA LEU A 263 -1.30 9.24 9.63
C LEU A 263 -2.35 9.93 8.79
N GLY A 264 -2.73 11.14 9.21
CA GLY A 264 -3.57 12.03 8.44
C GLY A 264 -2.87 12.65 7.23
N PRO A 265 -3.60 13.42 6.41
CA PRO A 265 -3.06 14.10 5.25
C PRO A 265 -1.92 15.06 5.62
N PHE A 266 -0.94 15.20 4.72
CA PHE A 266 0.16 16.15 4.84
C PHE A 266 1.04 15.96 6.08
N VAL A 267 1.20 14.71 6.57
CA VAL A 267 2.25 14.41 7.56
C VAL A 267 3.55 14.09 6.83
N GLY A 268 4.63 14.81 7.14
CA GLY A 268 5.92 14.67 6.47
C GLY A 268 7.05 14.13 7.35
N PHE A 269 7.86 13.21 6.79
CA PHE A 269 9.11 12.68 7.34
C PHE A 269 10.12 12.69 6.19
N HIS A 270 11.06 13.64 6.19
CA HIS A 270 12.00 13.81 5.07
C HIS A 270 13.36 13.14 5.29
N HIS A 271 13.61 12.67 6.50
CA HIS A 271 14.87 12.09 6.94
C HIS A 271 14.60 10.98 7.95
N GLN A 272 15.58 10.10 8.17
CA GLN A 272 15.50 9.00 9.13
C GLN A 272 14.90 9.43 10.48
N ALA A 273 13.69 8.99 10.76
CA ALA A 273 12.96 9.19 12.01
C ALA A 273 12.06 7.99 12.29
N MET A 274 11.42 7.96 13.45
CA MET A 274 10.51 6.88 13.81
C MET A 274 9.22 7.44 14.40
N ILE A 275 8.08 6.92 13.92
CA ILE A 275 6.78 7.03 14.58
C ILE A 275 6.18 5.66 14.80
N VAL A 276 5.82 5.34 16.04
CA VAL A 276 5.22 4.06 16.39
C VAL A 276 4.02 4.30 17.26
N ALA A 277 2.98 3.48 17.08
CA ALA A 277 1.79 3.48 17.91
C ALA A 277 1.11 4.85 18.06
N ALA A 278 1.00 5.59 16.96
CA ALA A 278 0.34 6.90 16.94
C ALA A 278 -0.99 6.88 16.17
N PHE A 279 -1.95 7.70 16.62
CA PHE A 279 -3.22 7.93 15.93
C PHE A 279 -3.39 9.42 15.65
N TRP A 280 -3.10 9.84 14.42
CA TRP A 280 -2.97 11.24 13.99
C TRP A 280 -3.90 11.61 12.83
N PRO A 281 -5.23 11.52 12.99
CA PRO A 281 -6.19 11.70 11.90
C PRO A 281 -6.17 13.09 11.27
N ARG A 282 -5.90 14.14 12.06
CA ARG A 282 -5.88 15.53 11.58
C ARG A 282 -4.66 15.88 10.71
N GLY A 283 -3.58 15.10 10.84
CA GLY A 283 -2.36 15.25 10.04
C GLY A 283 -1.71 16.64 10.10
N ARG A 284 -1.17 17.08 8.97
CA ARG A 284 -0.52 18.39 8.70
C ARG A 284 0.75 18.69 9.50
N GLY A 285 1.24 17.73 10.28
CA GLY A 285 2.45 17.90 11.06
C GLY A 285 3.69 17.36 10.37
N ASN A 286 4.80 17.41 11.09
CA ASN A 286 6.09 16.97 10.55
C ASN A 286 6.92 16.31 11.65
N VAL A 287 7.72 15.32 11.25
CA VAL A 287 8.61 14.56 12.12
C VAL A 287 10.05 14.79 11.68
N GLY A 288 10.79 15.49 12.53
CA GLY A 288 12.18 15.86 12.29
C GLY A 288 13.14 14.67 12.32
N TYR A 289 14.32 14.85 11.69
CA TYR A 289 15.39 13.85 11.68
C TYR A 289 15.76 13.39 13.10
N GLY A 290 15.91 12.07 13.26
CA GLY A 290 16.29 11.44 14.52
C GLY A 290 15.20 11.47 15.60
N ALA A 291 13.99 11.98 15.30
CA ALA A 291 12.89 11.96 16.24
C ALA A 291 12.48 10.51 16.58
N ASN A 292 12.39 10.22 17.87
CA ASN A 292 11.91 8.97 18.43
C ASN A 292 10.49 9.19 18.98
N VAL A 293 9.51 9.15 18.07
CA VAL A 293 8.08 9.34 18.36
C VAL A 293 7.42 7.97 18.55
N GLY A 294 7.85 7.23 19.56
CA GLY A 294 7.44 5.82 19.67
C GLY A 294 8.12 5.05 20.79
N SER A 295 8.57 5.71 21.85
CA SER A 295 9.21 5.04 22.98
C SER A 295 8.17 4.35 23.88
N ASN A 296 7.49 3.32 23.36
CA ASN A 296 6.33 2.65 23.97
C ASN A 296 6.64 1.33 24.70
N HIS A 297 7.77 0.68 24.42
CA HIS A 297 8.23 -0.54 25.11
C HIS A 297 8.72 -0.26 26.54
N THR A 298 7.79 -0.03 27.46
CA THR A 298 8.09 0.25 28.88
C THR A 298 8.18 -0.99 29.77
N LEU A 299 7.96 -2.19 29.19
CA LEU A 299 7.99 -3.52 29.82
C LEU A 299 6.99 -3.74 30.98
N LYS A 300 6.18 -2.73 31.34
CA LYS A 300 5.28 -2.77 32.52
C LYS A 300 3.79 -2.73 32.18
N ALA A 301 3.43 -2.33 30.97
CA ALA A 301 2.05 -2.26 30.49
C ALA A 301 2.01 -2.64 29.00
N PRO A 302 0.84 -3.06 28.47
CA PRO A 302 0.59 -3.12 27.03
C PRO A 302 1.09 -1.86 26.30
N ASP A 303 1.50 -2.00 25.04
CA ASP A 303 2.01 -0.88 24.25
C ASP A 303 1.03 0.31 24.30
N GLN A 304 1.52 1.44 24.81
CA GLN A 304 0.75 2.67 24.95
C GLN A 304 0.78 3.43 23.63
N GLU A 305 0.06 4.55 23.56
CA GLU A 305 -0.10 5.27 22.30
C GLU A 305 0.07 6.78 22.42
N LEU A 306 0.25 7.40 21.25
CA LEU A 306 0.27 8.84 21.08
C LEU A 306 -0.93 9.31 20.26
N TRP A 307 -1.51 10.42 20.71
CA TRP A 307 -2.52 11.17 19.96
C TRP A 307 -1.99 12.56 19.61
N PRO A 308 -1.37 12.77 18.44
CA PRO A 308 -0.89 14.08 18.06
C PRO A 308 -2.03 15.05 17.70
N GLY A 309 -1.83 16.33 17.99
CA GLY A 309 -2.67 17.42 17.50
C GLY A 309 -2.42 17.69 16.02
N GLU A 310 -3.37 18.35 15.36
CA GLU A 310 -3.18 18.85 14.00
C GLU A 310 -1.93 19.71 13.91
N GLY A 311 -1.09 19.52 12.88
CA GLY A 311 0.04 20.40 12.64
C GLY A 311 1.16 20.35 13.68
N VAL A 312 1.10 19.44 14.66
CA VAL A 312 2.19 19.28 15.65
C VAL A 312 3.51 19.00 14.94
N PHE A 313 4.55 19.73 15.31
CA PHE A 313 5.90 19.52 14.80
C PHE A 313 6.76 18.82 15.86
N PHE A 314 7.20 17.61 15.55
CA PHE A 314 8.17 16.89 16.36
C PHE A 314 9.58 17.29 15.91
N GLY A 315 10.27 18.11 16.71
CA GLY A 315 11.59 18.63 16.38
C GLY A 315 12.66 17.55 16.20
N LEU A 316 13.85 17.96 15.78
CA LEU A 316 14.96 17.04 15.54
C LEU A 316 15.33 16.31 16.84
N SER A 317 15.61 15.01 16.77
CA SER A 317 16.09 14.22 17.91
C SER A 317 15.21 14.28 19.18
N VAL A 318 13.91 14.57 19.05
CA VAL A 318 12.98 14.47 20.19
C VAL A 318 12.78 13.03 20.65
N SER A 319 12.36 12.84 21.90
CA SER A 319 11.93 11.53 22.41
C SER A 319 10.57 11.65 23.10
N ILE A 320 9.54 11.07 22.50
CA ILE A 320 8.17 11.14 23.03
C ILE A 320 7.86 9.87 23.81
N LYS A 321 7.64 10.00 25.13
CA LYS A 321 7.23 8.88 25.99
C LYS A 321 5.71 8.75 26.05
N TYR A 322 5.22 7.51 26.13
CA TYR A 322 3.80 7.19 26.07
C TYR A 322 3.25 6.77 27.46
N PRO A 323 1.93 6.89 27.70
CA PRO A 323 0.93 7.46 26.79
C PRO A 323 1.07 8.99 26.70
N SER A 324 0.78 9.55 25.52
CA SER A 324 0.77 11.00 25.34
C SER A 324 -0.45 11.45 24.52
N ASN A 325 -1.04 12.57 24.91
CA ASN A 325 -2.19 13.14 24.21
C ASN A 325 -1.98 14.64 23.97
N PHE A 326 -1.76 15.00 22.71
CA PHE A 326 -1.52 16.35 22.23
C PHE A 326 -2.65 16.84 21.32
N THR A 327 -3.82 16.19 21.35
CA THR A 327 -4.94 16.47 20.43
C THR A 327 -5.39 17.92 20.42
N ASN A 328 -5.23 18.65 21.54
CA ASN A 328 -5.57 20.06 21.67
C ASN A 328 -4.36 21.00 21.54
N ALA A 329 -3.16 20.48 21.32
CA ALA A 329 -1.93 21.25 21.10
C ALA A 329 -1.67 21.48 19.60
N ALA A 330 -2.69 21.92 18.87
CA ALA A 330 -2.61 22.11 17.44
C ALA A 330 -1.51 23.12 17.06
N TYR A 331 -0.74 22.81 16.03
CA TYR A 331 0.37 23.62 15.51
C TYR A 331 1.46 23.95 16.53
N SER A 332 1.54 23.20 17.63
CA SER A 332 2.61 23.32 18.60
C SER A 332 3.88 22.61 18.14
N VAL A 333 5.02 23.12 18.56
CA VAL A 333 6.35 22.63 18.22
C VAL A 333 6.97 22.01 19.47
N ILE A 334 7.39 20.75 19.38
CA ILE A 334 8.30 20.17 20.37
C ILE A 334 9.72 20.48 19.93
N ALA A 335 10.44 21.27 20.71
CA ALA A 335 11.75 21.76 20.32
C ALA A 335 12.77 20.62 20.13
N THR A 336 13.81 20.89 19.33
CA THR A 336 14.90 19.93 19.07
C THR A 336 15.51 19.39 20.36
N GLY A 337 15.72 18.07 20.41
CA GLY A 337 16.34 17.36 21.52
C GLY A 337 15.47 17.21 22.77
N VAL A 338 14.22 17.69 22.75
CA VAL A 338 13.32 17.62 23.90
C VAL A 338 12.80 16.19 24.09
N SER A 339 12.83 15.73 25.34
CA SER A 339 12.10 14.54 25.76
C SER A 339 10.82 14.94 26.47
N THR A 340 9.71 14.30 26.11
CA THR A 340 8.43 14.44 26.84
C THR A 340 8.19 13.20 27.68
N LEU A 341 7.88 13.38 28.96
CA LEU A 341 7.28 12.31 29.77
C LEU A 341 5.85 12.00 29.28
N PRO A 342 5.25 10.89 29.73
CA PRO A 342 3.85 10.61 29.45
C PRO A 342 2.97 11.76 29.96
N GLN A 343 2.26 12.44 29.06
CA GLN A 343 1.54 13.66 29.43
C GLN A 343 0.44 14.05 28.45
N LYS A 344 -0.42 14.97 28.91
CA LYS A 344 -1.39 15.67 28.09
C LYS A 344 -0.91 17.09 27.81
N LEU A 345 -0.91 17.52 26.55
CA LEU A 345 -0.67 18.91 26.16
C LEU A 345 -1.94 19.48 25.51
N ASP A 346 -2.45 20.56 26.09
CA ASP A 346 -3.70 21.21 25.67
C ASP A 346 -3.54 22.66 25.21
N MET A 347 -2.30 23.08 24.88
CA MET A 347 -2.02 24.44 24.44
C MET A 347 -1.63 24.47 22.96
N PRO A 348 -2.46 25.08 22.07
CA PRO A 348 -2.13 25.23 20.66
C PRO A 348 -1.11 26.35 20.43
N PHE A 349 -0.47 26.33 19.26
CA PHE A 349 0.51 27.33 18.81
C PHE A 349 1.63 27.56 19.84
N ALA A 350 2.04 26.52 20.57
CA ALA A 350 3.03 26.64 21.62
C ALA A 350 4.38 26.02 21.25
N LEU A 351 5.46 26.55 21.80
CA LEU A 351 6.76 25.89 21.80
C LEU A 351 6.94 25.12 23.11
N ILE A 352 7.16 23.82 23.01
CA ILE A 352 7.37 22.91 24.13
C ILE A 352 8.87 22.66 24.29
N ASN A 353 9.41 22.94 25.47
CA ASN A 353 10.85 22.89 25.73
C ASN A 353 11.19 22.16 27.03
N THR A 354 12.48 21.92 27.27
CA THR A 354 12.97 21.58 28.61
C THR A 354 12.81 22.78 29.54
N PRO A 355 12.44 22.57 30.81
CA PRO A 355 12.26 23.68 31.75
C PRO A 355 13.54 24.49 31.94
N GLY A 356 13.46 25.80 31.69
CA GLY A 356 14.56 26.74 31.87
C GLY A 356 14.83 27.13 33.32
N HIS A 357 13.90 26.82 34.22
CA HIS A 357 14.02 27.08 35.66
C HIS A 357 13.27 26.02 36.47
N ASN A 358 13.67 25.85 37.74
CA ASN A 358 13.02 24.92 38.67
C ASN A 358 11.92 25.66 39.46
N ILE A 359 10.70 25.15 39.42
CA ILE A 359 9.58 25.62 40.23
C ILE A 359 9.45 24.64 41.41
N PRO A 360 9.63 25.07 42.68
CA PRO A 360 9.73 24.17 43.83
C PRO A 360 8.61 23.12 43.96
N ASP A 361 7.40 23.47 43.54
CA ASP A 361 6.21 22.60 43.64
C ASP A 361 5.90 21.83 42.34
N LEU A 362 6.72 21.98 41.31
CA LEU A 362 6.55 21.30 40.02
C LEU A 362 7.69 20.31 39.79
N SER A 363 7.36 19.14 39.24
CA SER A 363 8.40 18.19 38.83
C SER A 363 9.30 18.83 37.77
N PRO A 364 10.64 18.79 37.92
CA PRO A 364 11.57 19.30 36.91
C PRO A 364 11.54 18.47 35.61
N ALA A 365 10.81 17.37 35.59
CA ALA A 365 10.62 16.54 34.40
C ALA A 365 9.42 16.96 33.54
N ILE A 366 8.66 17.98 33.98
CA ILE A 366 7.55 18.54 33.20
C ILE A 366 8.11 19.55 32.20
N ASN A 367 7.67 19.45 30.95
CA ASN A 367 8.09 20.35 29.89
C ASN A 367 7.55 21.78 30.11
N GLU A 368 8.34 22.78 29.74
CA GLU A 368 7.94 24.18 29.76
C GLU A 368 7.21 24.54 28.46
N ILE A 369 6.13 25.30 28.58
CA ILE A 369 5.28 25.72 27.46
C ILE A 369 5.47 27.22 27.25
N TYR A 370 5.90 27.60 26.07
CA TYR A 370 5.98 28.98 25.61
C TYR A 370 4.80 29.25 24.67
N PRO A 371 3.81 30.05 25.09
CA PRO A 371 2.72 30.49 24.21
C PRO A 371 3.28 31.25 22.99
N GLY A 372 2.77 30.94 21.79
CA GLY A 372 3.13 31.63 20.55
C GLY A 372 2.31 32.88 20.26
#